data_AF-A0AAD3ZKH0-F1
#
_entry.id   AF-A0AAD3ZKH0-F1
#
_cell.length_a   1.000
_cell.length_b   1.000
_cell.length_c   1.000
_cell.angle_alpha   90.00
_cell.angle_beta   90.00
_cell.angle_gamma   90.00
#
_symmetry.space_group_name_H-M   'P 1'
#
loop_
_entity.id
_entity.type
_entity.pdbx_description
1 polymer ?
#
loop_
_entity_poly.entity_id
_entity_poly.type
_entity_poly.pdbx_seq_one_letter_code
_entity_poly.pdbx_strand_id
1 'polypeptide(L)'
;MGFMVLLGWLFDILSMKGLSDSIFTRYAAPEDPDYPVHRAVWGLLSAGEVDKAMELSRGRWEKSRSPRAGRDYIHVLMRKREFSEAEKVAAELAERYPENAWIRVLYGDIVRFFSDPNNPERALEIYRQADPLCTAMLPDHYPLAVLLKRVTQIHKERGDEDALLESLERFLSLKSTNFHHDEFILLAELHLKRGNRERAREVLETGCKAKVRDVHLREAWRKMGFGEPPPIPPRKKPLPNLGGYEKVPIKTKLLTEADDPVETVKQYVEGRIRSGDVVAFSSCVAAIMEGRMLMEGTVPISRLARLTASLVASRHPVGAFTSSAPLANALSAQTALEEVGSLRILAAIVAGGIGKLLRKDGWFYVVAGPQVAQIDDILGSLPPYDYYVMLGAKDPHLLSNRIAKALGGRVGAAIVDANDLGIAWAVGYSDGVDHKSLELAMADNPAGNQDQQTPIVLVRSLEGRAGLVAAER
;
A
#
# COMPACT_ATOMS: atom_id res chain seq x y z
N MET A 1 -0.15 27.52 -20.14
CA MET A 1 -1.25 26.99 -19.31
C MET A 1 -2.54 27.68 -19.71
N GLY A 2 -3.59 26.92 -20.03
CA GLY A 2 -4.88 27.48 -20.41
C GLY A 2 -5.60 28.18 -19.25
N PHE A 3 -6.50 29.12 -19.54
CA PHE A 3 -7.29 29.83 -18.51
C PHE A 3 -8.10 28.88 -17.62
N MET A 4 -8.72 27.86 -18.20
CA MET A 4 -9.49 26.87 -17.44
C MET A 4 -8.61 26.11 -16.46
N VAL A 5 -7.40 25.71 -16.85
CA VAL A 5 -6.46 24.99 -15.97
C VAL A 5 -5.98 25.88 -14.82
N LEU A 6 -5.74 27.18 -15.07
CA LEU A 6 -5.45 28.14 -14.00
C LEU A 6 -6.61 28.26 -13.00
N LEU A 7 -7.85 28.29 -13.49
CA LEU A 7 -9.05 28.32 -12.64
C LEU A 7 -9.19 27.02 -11.82
N GLY A 8 -8.93 25.86 -12.44
CA GLY A 8 -8.86 24.58 -11.75
C GLY A 8 -7.83 24.60 -10.62
N TRP A 9 -6.65 25.18 -10.87
CA TRP A 9 -5.60 25.33 -9.86
C TRP A 9 -6.03 26.21 -8.68
N LEU A 10 -6.72 27.32 -8.95
CA LEU A 10 -7.28 28.16 -7.89
C LEU A 10 -8.24 27.37 -7.00
N PHE A 11 -9.17 26.61 -7.60
CA PHE A 11 -10.09 25.76 -6.86
C PHE A 11 -9.38 24.65 -6.08
N ASP A 12 -8.27 24.12 -6.61
CA ASP A 12 -7.43 23.13 -5.93
C ASP A 12 -6.83 23.69 -4.64
N ILE A 13 -6.24 24.89 -4.71
CA ILE A 13 -5.69 25.60 -3.54
C ILE A 13 -6.78 25.83 -2.50
N LEU A 14 -7.96 26.28 -2.96
CA LEU A 14 -9.15 26.48 -2.12
C LEU A 14 -9.79 25.18 -1.63
N SER A 15 -9.21 24.01 -1.95
CA SER A 15 -9.67 22.69 -1.50
C SER A 15 -11.05 22.30 -2.04
N MET A 16 -11.44 22.86 -3.19
CA MET A 16 -12.65 22.55 -3.94
C MET A 16 -12.38 21.45 -4.98
N LYS A 17 -11.93 20.28 -4.50
CA LYS A 17 -11.37 19.21 -5.35
C LYS A 17 -12.32 18.65 -6.39
N GLY A 18 -13.62 18.57 -6.07
CA GLY A 18 -14.64 18.17 -7.05
C GLY A 18 -14.71 19.09 -8.27
N LEU A 19 -14.46 20.40 -8.10
CA LEU A 19 -14.39 21.34 -9.22
C LEU A 19 -13.04 21.30 -9.91
N SER A 20 -11.94 21.33 -9.16
CA SER A 20 -10.60 21.34 -9.76
C SER A 20 -10.32 20.09 -10.58
N ASP A 21 -10.64 18.90 -10.05
CA ASP A 21 -10.44 17.64 -10.76
C ASP A 21 -11.32 17.53 -12.01
N SER A 22 -12.57 17.99 -11.94
CA SER A 22 -13.45 18.03 -13.12
C SER A 22 -12.91 18.95 -14.22
N ILE A 23 -12.38 20.11 -13.84
CA ILE A 23 -11.76 21.05 -14.77
C ILE A 23 -10.48 20.45 -15.36
N PHE A 24 -9.58 19.90 -14.54
CA PHE A 24 -8.35 19.30 -15.04
C PHE A 24 -8.65 18.15 -16.01
N THR A 25 -9.54 17.23 -15.64
CA THR A 25 -9.94 16.09 -16.48
C THR A 25 -10.46 16.53 -17.85
N ARG A 26 -11.19 17.66 -17.91
CA ARG A 26 -11.80 18.16 -19.15
C ARG A 26 -10.87 19.03 -19.99
N TYR A 27 -9.98 19.79 -19.37
CA TYR A 27 -9.27 20.89 -20.05
C TYR A 27 -7.74 20.81 -19.99
N ALA A 28 -7.15 19.91 -19.21
CA ALA A 28 -5.70 19.77 -19.18
C ALA A 28 -5.20 19.22 -20.53
N ALA A 29 -4.09 19.80 -21.00
CA ALA A 29 -3.42 19.42 -22.23
C ALA A 29 -1.95 19.06 -21.94
N PRO A 30 -1.27 18.35 -22.85
CA PRO A 30 0.15 18.01 -22.71
C PRO A 30 1.09 19.20 -22.41
N GLU A 31 0.72 20.42 -22.82
CA GLU A 31 1.48 21.65 -22.58
C GLU A 31 1.38 22.15 -21.14
N ASP A 32 0.38 21.73 -20.38
CA ASP A 32 0.18 22.16 -19.00
C ASP A 32 1.20 21.48 -18.05
N PRO A 33 1.44 22.04 -16.85
CA PRO A 33 2.37 21.45 -15.89
C PRO A 33 1.95 20.05 -15.43
N ASP A 34 2.92 19.31 -14.87
CA ASP A 34 2.75 17.91 -14.51
C ASP A 34 1.58 17.67 -13.54
N TYR A 35 1.36 18.55 -12.56
CA TYR A 35 0.32 18.31 -11.55
C TYR A 35 -1.12 18.32 -12.11
N PRO A 36 -1.60 19.33 -12.86
CA PRO A 36 -2.92 19.28 -13.49
C PRO A 36 -3.07 18.12 -14.45
N VAL A 37 -2.03 17.80 -15.23
CA VAL A 37 -2.07 16.68 -16.16
C VAL A 37 -2.18 15.36 -15.41
N HIS A 38 -1.40 15.18 -14.35
CA HIS A 38 -1.50 14.04 -13.44
C HIS A 38 -2.93 13.86 -12.90
N ARG A 39 -3.54 14.94 -12.38
CA ARG A 39 -4.93 14.93 -11.89
C ARG A 39 -5.92 14.55 -12.99
N ALA A 40 -5.71 15.07 -14.20
CA ALA A 40 -6.54 14.75 -15.36
C ALA A 40 -6.42 13.28 -15.78
N VAL A 41 -5.21 12.72 -15.79
CA VAL A 41 -4.96 11.30 -16.07
C VAL A 41 -5.71 10.42 -15.07
N TRP A 42 -5.63 10.71 -13.77
CA TRP A 42 -6.42 10.00 -12.75
C TRP A 42 -7.93 10.12 -12.95
N GLY A 43 -8.41 11.31 -13.32
CA GLY A 43 -9.82 11.54 -13.64
C GLY A 43 -10.30 10.69 -14.80
N LEU A 44 -9.54 10.64 -15.90
CA LEU A 44 -9.82 9.84 -17.09
C LEU A 44 -9.80 8.35 -16.77
N LEU A 45 -8.79 7.87 -16.04
CA LEU A 45 -8.72 6.46 -15.61
C LEU A 45 -9.89 6.06 -14.71
N SER A 46 -10.31 6.94 -13.80
CA SER A 46 -11.48 6.73 -12.95
C SER A 46 -12.78 6.65 -13.77
N ALA A 47 -12.86 7.39 -14.88
CA ALA A 47 -14.01 7.39 -15.79
C ALA A 47 -13.98 6.23 -16.80
N GLY A 48 -12.94 5.38 -16.79
CA GLY A 48 -12.74 4.32 -17.76
C GLY A 48 -12.27 4.82 -19.14
N GLU A 49 -11.90 6.09 -19.27
CA GLU A 49 -11.44 6.71 -20.51
C GLU A 49 -9.93 6.47 -20.74
N VAL A 50 -9.53 5.20 -20.74
CA VAL A 50 -8.12 4.77 -20.75
C VAL A 50 -7.35 5.28 -21.97
N ASP A 51 -7.98 5.31 -23.15
CA ASP A 51 -7.31 5.77 -24.38
C ASP A 51 -7.03 7.29 -24.37
N LYS A 52 -7.91 8.09 -23.76
CA LYS A 52 -7.64 9.52 -23.56
C LYS A 52 -6.56 9.74 -22.50
N ALA A 53 -6.56 8.94 -21.43
CA ALA A 53 -5.49 8.98 -20.44
C ALA A 53 -4.14 8.63 -21.07
N MET A 54 -4.13 7.68 -22.02
CA MET A 54 -2.94 7.27 -22.78
C MET A 54 -2.41 8.43 -23.64
N GLU A 55 -3.26 9.05 -24.45
CA GLU A 55 -2.88 10.19 -25.28
C GLU A 55 -2.31 11.36 -24.44
N LEU A 56 -3.01 11.73 -23.37
CA LEU A 56 -2.62 12.84 -22.50
C LEU A 56 -1.31 12.57 -21.76
N SER A 57 -1.18 11.39 -21.14
CA SER A 57 0.03 11.03 -20.38
C SER A 57 1.25 10.88 -21.29
N ARG A 58 1.09 10.27 -22.47
CA ARG A 58 2.14 10.18 -23.49
C ARG A 58 2.59 11.56 -23.95
N GLY A 59 1.67 12.43 -24.34
CA GLY A 59 2.00 13.77 -24.79
C GLY A 59 2.73 14.58 -23.72
N ARG A 60 2.35 14.44 -22.44
CA ARG A 60 3.02 15.10 -21.32
C ARG A 60 4.41 14.53 -21.06
N TRP A 61 4.56 13.21 -21.14
CA TRP A 61 5.86 12.55 -21.07
C TRP A 61 6.80 13.06 -22.15
N GLU A 62 6.35 13.09 -23.42
CA GLU A 62 7.14 13.54 -24.56
C GLU A 62 7.67 14.98 -24.39
N LYS A 63 6.88 15.87 -23.78
CA LYS A 63 7.24 17.28 -23.56
C LYS A 63 8.10 17.54 -22.32
N SER A 64 7.80 16.88 -21.21
CA SER A 64 8.43 17.20 -19.92
C SER A 64 9.61 16.33 -19.58
N ARG A 65 9.50 15.04 -19.94
CA ARG A 65 10.41 13.98 -19.52
C ARG A 65 10.68 13.97 -18.01
N SER A 66 9.73 14.43 -17.19
CA SER A 66 9.88 14.49 -15.73
C SER A 66 9.57 13.14 -15.08
N PRO A 67 10.07 12.88 -13.85
CA PRO A 67 9.74 11.66 -13.11
C PRO A 67 8.24 11.45 -12.94
N ARG A 68 7.49 12.53 -12.64
CA ARG A 68 6.04 12.48 -12.46
C ARG A 68 5.33 12.08 -13.75
N ALA A 69 5.62 12.78 -14.84
CA ALA A 69 4.99 12.51 -16.12
C ALA A 69 5.32 11.12 -16.66
N GLY A 70 6.57 10.68 -16.51
CA GLY A 70 6.98 9.34 -16.91
C GLY A 70 6.30 8.26 -16.06
N ARG A 71 6.15 8.47 -14.75
CA ARG A 71 5.40 7.53 -13.89
C ARG A 71 3.91 7.47 -14.24
N ASP A 72 3.29 8.60 -14.57
CA ASP A 72 1.90 8.63 -15.04
C ASP A 72 1.74 7.88 -16.36
N TYR A 73 2.65 8.07 -17.31
CA TYR A 73 2.62 7.35 -18.57
C TYR A 73 2.83 5.84 -18.38
N ILE A 74 3.81 5.45 -17.56
CA ILE A 74 4.00 4.06 -17.12
C ILE A 74 2.71 3.52 -16.51
N HIS A 75 2.04 4.26 -15.64
CA HIS A 75 0.79 3.81 -15.01
C HIS A 75 -0.28 3.42 -16.04
N VAL A 76 -0.47 4.25 -17.07
CA VAL A 76 -1.45 3.97 -18.13
C VAL A 76 -1.01 2.78 -19.00
N LEU A 77 0.30 2.64 -19.27
CA LEU A 77 0.84 1.46 -19.97
C LEU A 77 0.62 0.17 -19.15
N MET A 78 0.84 0.22 -17.83
CA MET A 78 0.56 -0.89 -16.92
C MET A 78 -0.92 -1.29 -16.96
N ARG A 79 -1.83 -0.30 -16.92
CA ARG A 79 -3.29 -0.50 -17.06
C ARG A 79 -3.65 -1.24 -18.35
N LYS A 80 -2.99 -0.90 -19.47
CA LYS A 80 -3.20 -1.53 -20.78
C LYS A 80 -2.40 -2.83 -20.97
N ARG A 81 -1.60 -3.25 -19.99
CA ARG A 81 -0.70 -4.41 -20.05
C ARG A 81 0.40 -4.28 -21.13
N GLU A 82 0.80 -3.05 -21.44
CA GLU A 82 1.86 -2.73 -22.40
C GLU A 82 3.24 -2.71 -21.71
N PHE A 83 3.61 -3.83 -21.09
CA PHE A 83 4.77 -3.90 -20.18
C PHE A 83 6.11 -3.62 -20.84
N SER A 84 6.31 -4.05 -22.10
CA SER A 84 7.55 -3.77 -22.84
C SER A 84 7.75 -2.28 -23.10
N GLU A 85 6.66 -1.52 -23.28
CA GLU A 85 6.76 -0.07 -23.48
C GLU A 85 6.94 0.65 -22.14
N ALA A 86 6.26 0.19 -21.08
CA ALA A 86 6.49 0.69 -19.72
C ALA A 86 7.95 0.54 -19.29
N GLU A 87 8.56 -0.60 -19.64
CA GLU A 87 9.98 -0.87 -19.39
C GLU A 87 10.88 0.15 -20.10
N LYS A 88 10.64 0.45 -21.39
CA LYS A 88 11.44 1.44 -22.13
C LYS A 88 11.36 2.82 -21.49
N VAL A 89 10.16 3.25 -21.07
CA VAL A 89 9.98 4.54 -20.41
C VAL A 89 10.72 4.57 -19.07
N ALA A 90 10.68 3.48 -18.31
CA ALA A 90 11.39 3.38 -17.03
C ALA A 90 12.92 3.38 -17.22
N ALA A 91 13.43 2.69 -18.24
CA ALA A 91 14.84 2.70 -18.61
C ALA A 91 15.29 4.12 -19.00
N GLU A 92 14.53 4.81 -19.86
CA GLU A 92 14.83 6.18 -20.28
C GLU A 92 14.83 7.16 -19.09
N LEU A 93 13.86 7.01 -18.17
CA LEU A 93 13.84 7.77 -16.92
C LEU A 93 15.09 7.51 -16.07
N ALA A 94 15.50 6.25 -15.93
CA ALA A 94 16.66 5.88 -15.12
C ALA A 94 17.98 6.38 -15.71
N GLU A 95 18.09 6.45 -17.04
CA GLU A 95 19.22 7.08 -17.73
C GLU A 95 19.23 8.61 -17.55
N ARG A 96 18.07 9.25 -17.64
CA ARG A 96 17.94 10.71 -17.50
C ARG A 96 18.15 11.20 -16.06
N TYR A 97 17.77 10.39 -15.08
CA TYR A 97 17.86 10.70 -13.65
C TYR A 97 18.74 9.67 -12.93
N PRO A 98 20.06 9.62 -13.22
CA PRO A 98 20.93 8.55 -12.75
C PRO A 98 21.05 8.49 -11.21
N GLU A 99 20.93 9.63 -10.55
CA GLU A 99 21.00 9.76 -9.08
C GLU A 99 19.68 9.42 -8.36
N ASN A 100 18.59 9.17 -9.08
CA ASN A 100 17.30 8.84 -8.48
C ASN A 100 17.18 7.34 -8.26
N ALA A 101 17.49 6.89 -7.03
CA ALA A 101 17.42 5.49 -6.63
C ALA A 101 16.05 4.86 -6.91
N TRP A 102 14.96 5.56 -6.62
CA TRP A 102 13.59 5.05 -6.77
C TRP A 102 13.22 4.75 -8.22
N ILE A 103 13.66 5.59 -9.16
CA ILE A 103 13.44 5.34 -10.59
C ILE A 103 14.21 4.10 -11.05
N ARG A 104 15.43 3.87 -10.54
CA ARG A 104 16.19 2.66 -10.84
C ARG A 104 15.51 1.41 -10.27
N VAL A 105 14.98 1.50 -9.06
CA VAL A 105 14.17 0.43 -8.43
C VAL A 105 12.91 0.16 -9.25
N LEU A 106 12.19 1.19 -9.69
CA LEU A 106 11.02 1.06 -10.58
C LEU A 106 11.37 0.32 -11.88
N TYR A 107 12.49 0.66 -12.52
CA TYR A 107 12.93 -0.04 -13.72
C TYR A 107 13.18 -1.53 -13.44
N GLY A 108 13.90 -1.85 -12.37
CA GLY A 108 14.13 -3.23 -11.95
C GLY A 108 12.82 -3.96 -11.62
N ASP A 109 11.87 -3.31 -10.95
CA ASP A 109 10.57 -3.86 -10.60
C ASP A 109 9.70 -4.12 -11.84
N ILE A 110 9.73 -3.24 -12.85
CA ILE A 110 9.02 -3.49 -14.12
C ILE A 110 9.55 -4.75 -14.80
N VAL A 111 10.88 -4.90 -14.85
CA VAL A 111 11.52 -6.11 -15.38
C VAL A 111 11.16 -7.34 -14.55
N ARG A 112 11.31 -7.28 -13.22
CA ARG A 112 11.13 -8.40 -12.31
C ARG A 112 9.72 -8.94 -12.28
N PHE A 113 8.72 -8.07 -12.29
CA PHE A 113 7.33 -8.44 -12.02
C PHE A 113 6.47 -8.50 -13.28
N PHE A 114 6.87 -7.86 -14.39
CA PHE A 114 5.97 -7.65 -15.52
C PHE A 114 6.57 -7.97 -16.89
N SER A 115 7.65 -7.32 -17.30
CA SER A 115 8.14 -7.44 -18.68
C SER A 115 9.01 -8.68 -18.92
N ASP A 116 9.76 -9.15 -17.92
CA ASP A 116 10.60 -10.35 -18.01
C ASP A 116 10.63 -11.16 -16.69
N PRO A 117 9.46 -11.60 -16.16
CA PRO A 117 9.38 -12.20 -14.82
C PRO A 117 10.06 -13.57 -14.71
N ASN A 118 10.36 -14.20 -15.85
CA ASN A 118 11.04 -15.49 -15.91
C ASN A 118 12.57 -15.36 -15.90
N ASN A 119 13.10 -14.13 -15.94
CA ASN A 119 14.54 -13.84 -15.96
C ASN A 119 14.94 -12.93 -14.79
N PRO A 120 15.03 -13.46 -13.56
CA PRO A 120 15.39 -12.66 -12.39
C PRO A 120 16.84 -12.15 -12.43
N GLU A 121 17.71 -12.67 -13.32
CA GLU A 121 19.07 -12.16 -13.52
C GLU A 121 19.09 -10.74 -14.04
N ARG A 122 18.27 -10.46 -15.05
CA ARG A 122 18.18 -9.15 -15.67
C ARG A 122 17.73 -8.08 -14.67
N ALA A 123 16.74 -8.41 -13.83
CA ALA A 123 16.32 -7.53 -12.76
C ALA A 123 17.42 -7.34 -11.70
N LEU A 124 18.14 -8.41 -11.33
CA LEU A 124 19.23 -8.30 -10.35
C LEU A 124 20.36 -7.39 -10.82
N GLU A 125 20.72 -7.41 -12.10
CA GLU A 125 21.72 -6.50 -12.67
C GLU A 125 21.30 -5.03 -12.51
N ILE A 126 20.02 -4.72 -12.73
CA ILE A 126 19.47 -3.37 -12.52
C ILE A 126 19.48 -3.01 -11.02
N TYR A 127 19.07 -3.94 -10.15
CA TYR A 127 19.08 -3.74 -8.70
C TYR A 127 20.50 -3.52 -8.15
N ARG A 128 21.52 -4.19 -8.68
CA ARG A 128 22.93 -3.94 -8.32
C ARG A 128 23.37 -2.51 -8.64
N GLN A 129 22.84 -1.91 -9.71
CA GLN A 129 23.09 -0.50 -10.03
C GLN A 129 22.35 0.45 -9.08
N ALA A 130 21.19 0.03 -8.54
CA ALA A 130 20.43 0.82 -7.56
C ALA A 130 21.03 0.77 -6.15
N ASP A 131 21.78 -0.28 -5.81
CA ASP A 131 22.35 -0.51 -4.49
C ASP A 131 23.21 0.64 -3.93
N PRO A 132 24.22 1.18 -4.66
CA PRO A 132 25.01 2.28 -4.14
C PRO A 132 24.17 3.55 -3.92
N LEU A 133 23.17 3.80 -4.78
CA LEU A 133 22.26 4.94 -4.64
C LEU A 133 21.39 4.79 -3.39
N CYS A 134 20.82 3.61 -3.17
CA CYS A 134 20.02 3.31 -1.98
C CYS A 134 20.87 3.39 -0.69
N THR A 135 22.12 2.95 -0.75
CA THR A 135 23.06 3.00 0.38
C THR A 135 23.44 4.44 0.73
N ALA A 136 23.62 5.30 -0.26
CA ALA A 136 23.94 6.71 -0.07
C ALA A 136 22.80 7.51 0.62
N MET A 137 21.58 6.97 0.64
CA MET A 137 20.42 7.58 1.31
C MET A 137 20.34 7.24 2.81
N LEU A 138 21.26 6.43 3.36
CA LEU A 138 21.29 6.18 4.80
C LEU A 138 21.54 7.50 5.58
N PRO A 139 20.89 7.69 6.75
CA PRO A 139 20.14 6.71 7.52
C PRO A 139 18.67 6.52 7.13
N ASP A 140 18.16 7.08 6.02
CA ASP A 140 16.78 6.82 5.59
C ASP A 140 16.63 5.33 5.27
N HIS A 141 15.93 4.60 6.14
CA HIS A 141 15.95 3.13 6.17
C HIS A 141 15.14 2.46 5.05
N TYR A 142 14.41 3.21 4.24
CA TYR A 142 13.40 2.68 3.32
C TYR A 142 13.96 2.22 1.96
N PRO A 143 14.76 3.02 1.22
CA PRO A 143 15.18 2.64 -0.14
C PRO A 143 15.99 1.34 -0.19
N LEU A 144 16.95 1.20 0.73
CA LEU A 144 17.79 0.01 0.78
C LEU A 144 17.01 -1.22 1.31
N ALA A 145 16.07 -1.03 2.24
CA ALA A 145 15.18 -2.11 2.69
C ALA A 145 14.27 -2.62 1.56
N VAL A 146 13.68 -1.70 0.80
CA VAL A 146 12.91 -1.98 -0.41
C VAL A 146 13.77 -2.79 -1.38
N LEU A 147 14.95 -2.31 -1.74
CA LEU A 147 15.86 -3.02 -2.65
C LEU A 147 16.22 -4.43 -2.15
N LEU A 148 16.63 -4.54 -0.88
CA LEU A 148 17.06 -5.82 -0.31
C LEU A 148 15.93 -6.85 -0.28
N LYS A 149 14.66 -6.45 -0.09
CA LYS A 149 13.50 -7.35 -0.22
C LYS A 149 13.42 -8.02 -1.60
N ARG A 150 13.86 -7.36 -2.68
CA ARG A 150 13.95 -7.98 -4.02
C ARG A 150 15.18 -8.87 -4.15
N VAL A 151 16.32 -8.35 -3.75
CA VAL A 151 17.63 -9.01 -3.91
C VAL A 151 17.66 -10.33 -3.12
N THR A 152 17.21 -10.34 -1.87
CA THR A 152 17.13 -11.56 -1.04
C THR A 152 16.21 -12.59 -1.67
N GLN A 153 15.04 -12.18 -2.18
CA GLN A 153 14.09 -13.08 -2.83
C GLN A 153 14.69 -13.71 -4.09
N ILE A 154 15.44 -12.95 -4.90
CA ILE A 154 16.15 -13.48 -6.06
C ILE A 154 17.25 -14.47 -5.65
N HIS A 155 18.04 -14.18 -4.61
CA HIS A 155 19.05 -15.12 -4.12
C HIS A 155 18.43 -16.43 -3.59
N LYS A 156 17.29 -16.31 -2.91
CA LYS A 156 16.49 -17.47 -2.47
C LYS A 156 16.01 -18.32 -3.64
N GLU A 157 15.48 -17.71 -4.69
CA GLU A 157 15.02 -18.42 -5.90
C GLU A 157 16.15 -19.15 -6.63
N ARG A 158 17.37 -18.62 -6.58
CA ARG A 158 18.56 -19.25 -7.17
C ARG A 158 19.14 -20.39 -6.34
N GLY A 159 18.79 -20.46 -5.05
CA GLY A 159 19.47 -21.33 -4.09
C GLY A 159 20.91 -20.90 -3.78
N ASP A 160 21.26 -19.64 -4.02
CA ASP A 160 22.56 -19.08 -3.64
C ASP A 160 22.56 -18.75 -2.15
N GLU A 161 22.87 -19.74 -1.32
CA GLU A 161 22.74 -19.62 0.14
C GLU A 161 23.70 -18.60 0.76
N ASP A 162 24.86 -18.35 0.16
CA ASP A 162 25.85 -17.41 0.71
C ASP A 162 25.43 -15.96 0.42
N ALA A 163 25.04 -15.67 -0.82
CA ALA A 163 24.49 -14.35 -1.16
C ALA A 163 23.16 -14.08 -0.43
N LEU A 164 22.32 -15.10 -0.25
CA LEU A 164 21.10 -15.01 0.54
C LEU A 164 21.39 -14.67 2.01
N LEU A 165 22.37 -15.35 2.63
CA LEU A 165 22.77 -15.07 4.00
C LEU A 165 23.29 -13.63 4.15
N GLU A 166 24.19 -13.21 3.26
CA GLU A 166 24.78 -11.87 3.28
C GLU A 166 23.71 -10.78 3.13
N SER A 167 22.83 -10.93 2.13
CA SER A 167 21.76 -9.96 1.87
C SER A 167 20.72 -9.91 3.00
N LEU A 168 20.37 -11.04 3.64
CA LEU A 168 19.47 -11.07 4.79
C LEU A 168 20.08 -10.44 6.05
N GLU A 169 21.37 -10.67 6.34
CA GLU A 169 22.06 -10.01 7.45
C GLU A 169 22.13 -8.49 7.24
N ARG A 170 22.46 -8.07 6.01
CA ARG A 170 22.43 -6.65 5.64
C ARG A 170 21.03 -6.07 5.81
N PHE A 171 19.99 -6.79 5.40
CA PHE A 171 18.61 -6.31 5.54
C PHE A 171 18.17 -6.24 7.01
N LEU A 172 18.49 -7.25 7.83
CA LEU A 172 18.22 -7.24 9.27
C LEU A 172 18.90 -6.05 9.97
N SER A 173 20.12 -5.70 9.55
CA SER A 173 20.89 -4.57 10.11
C SER A 173 20.18 -3.22 9.99
N LEU A 174 19.31 -3.06 8.99
CA LEU A 174 18.52 -1.85 8.78
C LEU A 174 17.38 -1.70 9.80
N LYS A 175 17.02 -2.78 10.51
CA LYS A 175 15.93 -2.81 11.48
C LYS A 175 14.60 -2.28 10.92
N SER A 176 14.36 -2.57 9.64
CA SER A 176 13.20 -2.09 8.88
C SER A 176 11.94 -2.86 9.24
N THR A 177 10.78 -2.20 9.20
CA THR A 177 9.47 -2.86 9.33
C THR A 177 9.15 -3.80 8.18
N ASN A 178 9.81 -3.63 7.03
CA ASN A 178 9.69 -4.48 5.84
C ASN A 178 10.41 -5.85 5.99
N PHE A 179 11.11 -6.07 7.11
CA PHE A 179 11.68 -7.37 7.44
C PHE A 179 10.62 -8.22 8.18
N HIS A 180 10.05 -9.17 7.47
CA HIS A 180 8.86 -9.93 7.87
C HIS A 180 9.23 -11.25 8.57
N HIS A 181 8.23 -12.00 9.05
CA HIS A 181 8.52 -13.24 9.78
C HIS A 181 9.27 -14.25 8.92
N ASP A 182 8.97 -14.31 7.62
CA ASP A 182 9.63 -15.22 6.69
C ASP A 182 11.14 -14.94 6.60
N GLU A 183 11.56 -13.67 6.56
CA GLU A 183 12.99 -13.34 6.56
C GLU A 183 13.69 -13.70 7.88
N PHE A 184 13.03 -13.48 9.03
CA PHE A 184 13.58 -13.89 10.33
C PHE A 184 13.76 -15.41 10.42
N ILE A 185 12.74 -16.17 9.99
CA ILE A 185 12.77 -17.63 10.01
C ILE A 185 13.85 -18.14 9.07
N LEU A 186 13.86 -17.66 7.82
CA LEU A 186 14.83 -18.07 6.82
C LEU A 186 16.28 -17.78 7.24
N LEU A 187 16.53 -16.59 7.80
CA LEU A 187 17.87 -16.24 8.28
C LEU A 187 18.30 -17.13 9.46
N ALA A 188 17.38 -17.46 10.38
CA ALA A 188 17.68 -18.38 11.48
C ALA A 188 17.97 -19.81 10.98
N GLU A 189 17.22 -20.30 9.99
CA GLU A 189 17.47 -21.61 9.35
C GLU A 189 18.85 -21.66 8.69
N LEU A 190 19.23 -20.62 7.95
CA LEU A 190 20.54 -20.52 7.29
C LEU A 190 21.70 -20.54 8.29
N HIS A 191 21.54 -19.90 9.44
CA HIS A 191 22.53 -19.96 10.53
C HIS A 191 22.59 -21.32 11.20
N LEU A 192 21.44 -21.96 11.46
CA LEU A 192 21.39 -23.31 12.02
C LEU A 192 22.08 -24.33 11.10
N LYS A 193 21.82 -24.26 9.79
CA LYS A 193 22.46 -25.13 8.80
C LYS A 193 23.98 -25.02 8.82
N ARG A 194 24.50 -23.84 9.16
CA ARG A 194 25.94 -23.54 9.27
C ARG A 194 26.53 -23.78 10.66
N GLY A 195 25.74 -24.29 11.61
CA GLY A 195 26.19 -24.55 12.99
C GLY A 195 26.16 -23.32 13.92
N ASN A 196 25.70 -22.16 13.43
CA ASN A 196 25.65 -20.91 14.19
C ASN A 196 24.38 -20.82 15.06
N ARG A 197 24.23 -21.76 16.00
CA ARG A 197 23.01 -21.90 16.82
C ARG A 197 22.69 -20.66 17.65
N GLU A 198 23.70 -20.00 18.19
CA GLU A 198 23.52 -18.77 18.99
C GLU A 198 22.95 -17.64 18.13
N ARG A 199 23.55 -17.40 16.96
CA ARG A 199 23.08 -16.37 16.02
C ARG A 199 21.66 -16.63 15.54
N ALA A 200 21.31 -17.88 15.21
CA ALA A 200 19.95 -18.24 14.83
C ALA A 200 18.92 -17.93 15.92
N ARG A 201 19.28 -18.18 17.19
CA ARG A 201 18.45 -17.84 18.35
C ARG A 201 18.28 -16.33 18.49
N GLU A 202 19.36 -15.55 18.37
CA GLU A 202 19.31 -14.08 18.42
C GLU A 202 18.41 -13.47 17.34
N VAL A 203 18.47 -14.02 16.12
CA VAL A 203 17.64 -13.59 14.99
C VAL A 203 16.16 -13.79 15.32
N LEU A 204 15.77 -15.00 15.75
CA LEU A 204 14.37 -15.24 16.14
C LEU A 204 13.95 -14.48 17.39
N GLU A 205 14.86 -14.21 18.33
CA GLU A 205 14.55 -13.43 19.52
C GLU A 205 14.25 -11.99 19.11
N THR A 206 15.05 -11.44 18.20
CA THR A 206 14.82 -10.13 17.59
C THR A 206 13.48 -10.10 16.86
N GLY A 207 13.17 -11.12 16.07
CA GLY A 207 11.87 -11.26 15.39
C GLY A 207 10.71 -11.29 16.39
N CYS A 208 10.80 -12.11 17.45
CA CYS A 208 9.77 -12.19 18.49
C CYS A 208 9.62 -10.89 19.28
N LYS A 209 10.66 -10.05 19.37
CA LYS A 209 10.56 -8.71 19.98
C LYS A 209 9.94 -7.69 19.02
N ALA A 210 10.31 -7.75 17.74
CA ALA A 210 9.77 -6.88 16.69
C ALA A 210 8.28 -7.16 16.42
N LYS A 211 7.90 -8.43 16.32
CA LYS A 211 6.54 -8.90 16.02
C LYS A 211 6.03 -9.80 17.13
N VAL A 212 5.83 -9.18 18.30
CA VAL A 212 5.50 -9.80 19.59
C VAL A 212 4.44 -10.91 19.54
N ARG A 213 3.42 -10.77 18.69
CA ARG A 213 2.27 -11.70 18.64
C ARG A 213 2.26 -12.59 17.39
N ASP A 214 3.32 -12.55 16.58
CA ASP A 214 3.42 -13.37 15.38
C ASP A 214 3.53 -14.86 15.75
N VAL A 215 2.58 -15.65 15.25
CA VAL A 215 2.48 -17.08 15.57
C VAL A 215 3.57 -17.88 14.86
N HIS A 216 3.91 -17.52 13.62
CA HIS A 216 4.90 -18.23 12.81
C HIS A 216 6.29 -18.17 13.45
N LEU A 217 6.71 -17.00 13.95
CA LEU A 217 7.99 -16.86 14.66
C LEU A 217 8.07 -17.73 15.91
N ARG A 218 6.97 -17.84 16.64
CA ARG A 218 6.87 -18.62 17.88
C ARG A 218 6.87 -20.12 17.61
N GLU A 219 6.21 -20.53 16.53
CA GLU A 219 6.28 -21.92 16.05
C GLU A 219 7.68 -22.28 15.56
N ALA A 220 8.31 -21.39 14.77
CA ALA A 220 9.68 -21.57 14.31
C ALA A 220 10.66 -21.71 15.48
N TRP A 221 10.54 -20.85 16.50
CA TRP A 221 11.34 -20.94 17.74
C TRP A 221 11.27 -22.33 18.39
N ARG A 222 10.06 -22.88 18.52
CA ARG A 222 9.84 -24.21 19.10
C ARG A 222 10.37 -25.32 18.20
N LYS A 223 10.06 -25.26 16.90
CA LYS A 223 10.53 -26.23 15.89
C LYS A 223 12.06 -26.32 15.82
N MET A 224 12.75 -25.19 16.00
CA MET A 224 14.22 -25.12 16.04
C MET A 224 14.85 -25.56 17.38
N GLY A 225 14.03 -25.94 18.35
CA GLY A 225 14.47 -26.49 19.63
C GLY A 225 15.04 -25.45 20.60
N PHE A 226 14.58 -24.21 20.54
CA PHE A 226 15.01 -23.14 21.46
C PHE A 226 14.19 -23.06 22.77
N GLY A 227 13.31 -24.04 23.02
CA GLY A 227 12.45 -24.09 24.20
C GLY A 227 11.24 -23.15 24.07
N GLU A 228 10.88 -22.46 25.15
CA GLU A 228 9.77 -21.50 25.11
C GLU A 228 10.19 -20.17 24.48
N PRO A 229 9.39 -19.60 23.56
CA PRO A 229 9.65 -18.31 22.95
C PRO A 229 9.48 -17.18 23.97
N PRO A 230 10.03 -15.97 23.68
CA PRO A 230 9.83 -14.79 24.51
C PRO A 230 8.35 -14.56 24.84
N PRO A 231 7.99 -14.20 26.09
CA PRO A 231 6.59 -14.09 26.52
C PRO A 231 5.82 -13.02 25.76
N ILE A 232 4.50 -13.21 25.60
CA ILE A 232 3.60 -12.22 24.99
C ILE A 232 3.12 -11.26 26.10
N PRO A 233 3.47 -9.96 26.09
CA PRO A 233 2.86 -8.98 26.96
C PRO A 233 1.33 -8.91 26.73
N PRO A 234 0.55 -8.63 27.79
CA PRO A 234 -0.90 -8.48 27.65
C PRO A 234 -1.24 -7.35 26.67
N ARG A 235 -2.36 -7.47 25.96
CA ARG A 235 -2.83 -6.37 25.10
C ARG A 235 -3.27 -5.20 25.98
N LYS A 236 -3.00 -3.97 25.53
CA LYS A 236 -3.56 -2.76 26.16
C LYS A 236 -5.09 -2.72 26.06
N LYS A 237 -5.65 -3.26 24.97
CA LYS A 237 -7.09 -3.46 24.76
C LYS A 237 -7.35 -4.94 24.44
N PRO A 238 -8.26 -5.62 25.16
CA PRO A 238 -8.62 -6.98 24.80
C PRO A 238 -9.21 -7.01 23.39
N LEU A 239 -8.97 -8.11 22.66
CA LEU A 239 -9.72 -8.35 21.43
C LEU A 239 -11.21 -8.52 21.82
N PRO A 240 -12.12 -8.03 20.97
CA PRO A 240 -13.53 -8.27 21.19
C PRO A 240 -13.87 -9.76 20.97
N ASN A 241 -15.10 -10.18 21.27
CA ASN A 241 -15.51 -11.58 21.06
C ASN A 241 -15.66 -11.89 19.56
N LEU A 242 -14.66 -12.60 19.02
CA LEU A 242 -14.57 -13.00 17.61
C LEU A 242 -15.32 -14.30 17.27
N GLY A 243 -15.90 -15.00 18.25
CA GLY A 243 -16.55 -16.30 18.04
C GLY A 243 -17.81 -16.20 17.15
N GLY A 244 -18.27 -17.31 16.57
CA GLY A 244 -19.50 -17.31 15.77
C GLY A 244 -19.37 -16.75 14.35
N TYR A 245 -18.15 -16.54 13.86
CA TYR A 245 -17.87 -16.27 12.45
C TYR A 245 -16.87 -17.28 11.89
N GLU A 246 -17.14 -17.75 10.67
CA GLU A 246 -16.16 -18.41 9.81
C GLU A 246 -15.53 -17.36 8.89
N LYS A 247 -14.20 -17.40 8.76
CA LYS A 247 -13.41 -16.43 7.97
C LYS A 247 -12.50 -17.20 7.04
N VAL A 248 -12.73 -17.08 5.74
CA VAL A 248 -12.00 -17.82 4.72
C VAL A 248 -11.16 -16.84 3.90
N PRO A 249 -9.87 -16.68 4.20
CA PRO A 249 -8.97 -15.89 3.36
C PRO A 249 -8.76 -16.58 2.02
N ILE A 250 -8.87 -15.82 0.93
CA ILE A 250 -8.79 -16.32 -0.44
C ILE A 250 -7.47 -15.83 -1.05
N LYS A 251 -6.56 -16.76 -1.33
CA LYS A 251 -5.27 -16.45 -1.93
C LYS A 251 -5.46 -16.07 -3.40
N THR A 252 -4.83 -14.97 -3.81
CA THR A 252 -4.88 -14.45 -5.19
C THR A 252 -3.48 -14.44 -5.81
N LYS A 253 -3.42 -14.13 -7.12
CA LYS A 253 -2.19 -13.61 -7.73
C LYS A 253 -1.88 -12.21 -7.15
N LEU A 254 -0.71 -11.65 -7.50
CA LEU A 254 -0.50 -10.21 -7.35
C LEU A 254 -1.54 -9.45 -8.19
N LEU A 255 -2.40 -8.70 -7.51
CA LEU A 255 -3.40 -7.84 -8.15
C LEU A 255 -2.77 -6.47 -8.43
N THR A 256 -3.06 -5.90 -9.59
CA THR A 256 -2.37 -4.71 -10.09
C THR A 256 -3.36 -3.68 -10.63
N GLU A 257 -2.86 -2.51 -11.05
CA GLU A 257 -3.70 -1.54 -11.76
C GLU A 257 -4.29 -2.08 -13.07
N ALA A 258 -3.84 -3.22 -13.60
CA ALA A 258 -4.40 -3.82 -14.82
C ALA A 258 -5.66 -4.68 -14.59
N ASP A 259 -6.01 -4.94 -13.34
CA ASP A 259 -7.11 -5.82 -12.96
C ASP A 259 -8.35 -4.99 -12.56
N ASP A 260 -9.57 -5.49 -12.85
CA ASP A 260 -10.83 -4.88 -12.42
C ASP A 260 -11.30 -5.47 -11.07
N PRO A 261 -11.62 -4.66 -10.06
CA PRO A 261 -11.97 -5.14 -8.72
C PRO A 261 -13.23 -5.99 -8.69
N VAL A 262 -14.24 -5.69 -9.52
CA VAL A 262 -15.52 -6.42 -9.53
C VAL A 262 -15.33 -7.80 -10.15
N GLU A 263 -14.73 -7.86 -11.34
CA GLU A 263 -14.47 -9.14 -12.02
C GLU A 263 -13.49 -10.01 -11.24
N THR A 264 -12.47 -9.41 -10.63
CA THR A 264 -11.49 -10.13 -9.79
C THR A 264 -12.17 -10.79 -8.60
N VAL A 265 -12.96 -10.03 -7.84
CA VAL A 265 -13.66 -10.60 -6.68
C VAL A 265 -14.58 -11.73 -7.12
N LYS A 266 -15.38 -11.50 -8.17
CA LYS A 266 -16.29 -12.51 -8.73
C LYS A 266 -15.58 -13.81 -9.10
N GLN A 267 -14.44 -13.72 -9.79
CA GLN A 267 -13.63 -14.87 -10.18
C GLN A 267 -13.11 -15.66 -8.97
N TYR A 268 -12.58 -14.98 -7.95
CA TYR A 268 -11.92 -15.65 -6.83
C TYR A 268 -12.86 -16.26 -5.80
N VAL A 269 -14.11 -15.77 -5.71
CA VAL A 269 -15.12 -16.29 -4.78
C VAL A 269 -16.09 -17.28 -5.42
N GLU A 270 -15.97 -17.51 -6.74
CA GLU A 270 -16.82 -18.44 -7.47
C GLU A 270 -16.86 -19.83 -6.82
N GLY A 271 -18.07 -20.37 -6.63
CA GLY A 271 -18.29 -21.68 -6.01
C GLY A 271 -18.05 -21.76 -4.50
N ARG A 272 -17.67 -20.65 -3.83
CA ARG A 272 -17.36 -20.62 -2.38
C ARG A 272 -18.37 -19.82 -1.55
N ILE A 273 -19.10 -18.90 -2.18
CA ILE A 273 -20.09 -18.03 -1.55
C ILE A 273 -21.37 -18.78 -1.17
N ARG A 274 -21.98 -18.37 -0.06
CA ARG A 274 -23.30 -18.80 0.41
C ARG A 274 -24.17 -17.56 0.66
N SER A 275 -25.49 -17.74 0.59
CA SER A 275 -26.44 -16.67 0.91
C SER A 275 -26.18 -16.13 2.31
N GLY A 276 -26.13 -14.80 2.46
CA GLY A 276 -25.84 -14.13 3.73
C GLY A 276 -24.36 -13.97 4.08
N ASP A 277 -23.44 -14.48 3.25
CA ASP A 277 -22.01 -14.17 3.38
C ASP A 277 -21.75 -12.68 3.10
N VAL A 278 -20.63 -12.18 3.61
CA VAL A 278 -20.06 -10.90 3.18
C VAL A 278 -18.65 -11.13 2.63
N VAL A 279 -18.38 -10.60 1.44
CA VAL A 279 -17.04 -10.54 0.87
C VAL A 279 -16.34 -9.27 1.35
N ALA A 280 -15.36 -9.41 2.23
CA ALA A 280 -14.47 -8.33 2.62
C ALA A 280 -13.29 -8.26 1.63
N PHE A 281 -13.08 -7.09 1.03
CA PHE A 281 -11.99 -6.84 0.09
C PHE A 281 -11.09 -5.71 0.60
N SER A 282 -9.78 -5.90 0.52
CA SER A 282 -8.78 -4.95 1.04
C SER A 282 -8.90 -3.57 0.38
N SER A 283 -8.97 -2.52 1.21
CA SER A 283 -8.96 -1.12 0.76
C SER A 283 -7.69 -0.75 -0.02
N CYS A 284 -6.53 -1.18 0.49
CA CYS A 284 -5.24 -0.95 -0.16
C CYS A 284 -5.19 -1.57 -1.56
N VAL A 285 -5.62 -2.83 -1.70
CA VAL A 285 -5.63 -3.49 -3.01
C VAL A 285 -6.67 -2.90 -3.96
N ALA A 286 -7.85 -2.52 -3.45
CA ALA A 286 -8.82 -1.78 -4.24
C ALA A 286 -8.23 -0.46 -4.79
N ALA A 287 -7.46 0.27 -3.98
CA ALA A 287 -6.79 1.50 -4.40
C ALA A 287 -5.72 1.27 -5.47
N ILE A 288 -4.93 0.19 -5.37
CA ILE A 288 -3.97 -0.23 -6.40
C ILE A 288 -4.69 -0.46 -7.73
N MET A 289 -5.80 -1.22 -7.70
CA MET A 289 -6.61 -1.51 -8.88
C MET A 289 -7.32 -0.27 -9.44
N GLU A 290 -7.60 0.74 -8.62
CA GLU A 290 -8.10 2.05 -9.06
C GLU A 290 -6.98 3.00 -9.55
N GLY A 291 -5.71 2.65 -9.34
CA GLY A 291 -4.56 3.48 -9.70
C GLY A 291 -4.31 4.65 -8.75
N ARG A 292 -4.84 4.58 -7.52
CA ARG A 292 -4.79 5.67 -6.53
C ARG A 292 -3.55 5.58 -5.66
N MET A 293 -2.40 5.84 -6.27
CA MET A 293 -1.10 5.67 -5.61
C MET A 293 -0.06 6.67 -6.10
N LEU A 294 0.79 7.16 -5.20
CA LEU A 294 1.91 8.04 -5.52
C LEU A 294 3.24 7.36 -5.17
N MET A 295 4.19 7.40 -6.11
CA MET A 295 5.48 6.72 -5.99
C MET A 295 6.56 7.64 -5.42
N GLU A 296 7.37 7.11 -4.51
CA GLU A 296 8.61 7.76 -4.07
C GLU A 296 9.52 8.17 -5.23
N GLY A 297 10.19 9.32 -5.07
CA GLY A 297 11.10 9.86 -6.09
C GLY A 297 10.44 10.39 -7.38
N THR A 298 9.11 10.31 -7.52
CA THR A 298 8.39 10.83 -8.70
C THR A 298 7.61 12.11 -8.44
N VAL A 299 7.23 12.37 -7.18
CA VAL A 299 6.38 13.50 -6.80
C VAL A 299 7.21 14.63 -6.17
N PRO A 300 7.14 15.87 -6.69
CA PRO A 300 7.76 17.02 -6.03
C PRO A 300 7.11 17.32 -4.67
N ILE A 301 7.91 17.27 -3.60
CA ILE A 301 7.43 17.53 -2.25
C ILE A 301 7.36 19.05 -1.98
N SER A 302 6.18 19.55 -1.60
CA SER A 302 5.98 20.97 -1.27
C SER A 302 6.52 21.33 0.12
N ARG A 303 6.70 22.64 0.39
CA ARG A 303 7.06 23.13 1.72
C ARG A 303 5.97 22.83 2.76
N LEU A 304 4.70 22.91 2.36
CA LEU A 304 3.58 22.60 3.23
C LEU A 304 3.53 21.11 3.58
N ALA A 305 3.85 20.21 2.65
CA ALA A 305 3.99 18.78 2.94
C ALA A 305 5.09 18.52 3.97
N ARG A 306 6.28 19.11 3.80
CA ARG A 306 7.39 18.99 4.76
C ARG A 306 7.01 19.50 6.16
N LEU A 307 6.32 20.64 6.23
CA LEU A 307 5.82 21.18 7.50
C LEU A 307 4.83 20.22 8.15
N THR A 308 3.85 19.74 7.39
CA THR A 308 2.82 18.79 7.88
C THR A 308 3.48 17.54 8.43
N ALA A 309 4.39 16.94 7.66
CA ALA A 309 5.16 15.76 8.04
C ALA A 309 5.95 15.96 9.33
N SER A 310 6.71 17.06 9.44
CA SER A 310 7.48 17.38 10.66
C SER A 310 6.60 17.54 11.91
N LEU A 311 5.43 18.19 11.77
CA LEU A 311 4.48 18.36 12.88
C LEU A 311 3.85 17.05 13.35
N VAL A 312 3.71 16.06 12.46
CA VAL A 312 3.23 14.71 12.80
C VAL A 312 4.38 13.85 13.34
N ALA A 313 5.53 13.82 12.67
CA ALA A 313 6.71 13.02 13.04
C ALA A 313 7.22 13.32 14.45
N SER A 314 7.25 14.60 14.85
CA SER A 314 7.63 15.02 16.20
C SER A 314 6.79 14.40 17.33
N ARG A 315 5.68 13.75 17.00
CA ARG A 315 4.76 13.09 17.95
C ARG A 315 4.86 11.56 17.94
N HIS A 316 5.60 10.99 16.98
CA HIS A 316 5.73 9.56 16.78
C HIS A 316 7.21 9.19 16.61
N PRO A 317 8.00 9.21 17.70
CA PRO A 317 9.40 8.82 17.63
C PRO A 317 9.50 7.36 17.16
N VAL A 318 10.34 7.14 16.16
CA VAL A 318 10.54 5.84 15.53
C VAL A 318 11.67 5.11 16.24
N GLY A 319 11.43 3.84 16.57
CA GLY A 319 12.44 2.87 17.00
C GLY A 319 12.67 1.76 15.99
N ALA A 320 13.59 0.85 16.32
CA ALA A 320 13.86 -0.35 15.53
C ALA A 320 12.58 -1.16 15.28
N PHE A 321 12.32 -1.53 14.02
CA PHE A 321 11.15 -2.29 13.59
C PHE A 321 9.80 -1.63 13.95
N THR A 322 9.76 -0.30 14.05
CA THR A 322 8.51 0.45 14.21
C THR A 322 8.32 1.43 13.05
N SER A 323 7.09 1.59 12.59
CA SER A 323 6.73 2.60 11.59
C SER A 323 6.34 3.91 12.27
N SER A 324 6.56 5.02 11.58
CA SER A 324 5.97 6.31 11.97
C SER A 324 4.46 6.30 11.75
N ALA A 325 3.75 7.32 12.23
CA ALA A 325 2.39 7.57 11.75
C ALA A 325 2.43 7.87 10.24
N PRO A 326 1.44 7.43 9.43
CA PRO A 326 1.51 7.55 7.97
C PRO A 326 1.82 8.96 7.44
N LEU A 327 1.24 9.99 8.05
CA LEU A 327 1.49 11.39 7.64
C LEU A 327 2.80 11.98 8.15
N ALA A 328 3.65 11.21 8.82
CA ALA A 328 5.00 11.63 9.18
C ALA A 328 5.97 11.58 7.98
N ASN A 329 5.64 10.80 6.94
CA ASN A 329 6.33 10.83 5.66
C ASN A 329 5.90 12.08 4.85
N ALA A 330 6.87 12.77 4.25
CA ALA A 330 6.63 13.94 3.42
C ALA A 330 5.86 13.63 2.12
N LEU A 331 6.06 12.46 1.51
CA LEU A 331 5.25 11.98 0.39
C LEU A 331 3.81 11.73 0.81
N SER A 332 3.58 11.12 1.98
CA SER A 332 2.23 10.90 2.53
C SER A 332 1.51 12.22 2.83
N ALA A 333 2.22 13.20 3.38
CA ALA A 333 1.71 14.55 3.57
C ALA A 333 1.41 15.26 2.23
N GLN A 334 2.26 15.08 1.22
CA GLN A 334 2.02 15.60 -0.14
C GLN A 334 0.80 14.91 -0.77
N THR A 335 0.64 13.61 -0.56
CA THR A 335 -0.53 12.83 -1.02
C THR A 335 -1.81 13.35 -0.38
N ALA A 336 -1.81 13.66 0.92
CA ALA A 336 -2.95 14.27 1.60
C ALA A 336 -3.29 15.65 1.02
N LEU A 337 -2.29 16.49 0.74
CA LEU A 337 -2.49 17.79 0.11
C LEU A 337 -3.09 17.66 -1.29
N GLU A 338 -2.59 16.72 -2.07
CA GLU A 338 -3.12 16.46 -3.39
C GLU A 338 -4.50 15.83 -3.33
N GLU A 339 -4.86 15.06 -2.30
CA GLU A 339 -6.20 14.50 -2.20
C GLU A 339 -7.25 15.53 -1.78
N VAL A 340 -6.97 16.33 -0.75
CA VAL A 340 -8.00 17.19 -0.13
C VAL A 340 -7.76 18.70 -0.29
N GLY A 341 -6.63 19.10 -0.84
CA GLY A 341 -6.28 20.50 -1.11
C GLY A 341 -5.50 21.18 0.02
N SER A 342 -4.80 22.25 -0.36
CA SER A 342 -3.84 22.94 0.52
C SER A 342 -4.49 23.67 1.69
N LEU A 343 -5.58 24.41 1.43
CA LEU A 343 -6.27 25.18 2.45
C LEU A 343 -6.88 24.27 3.54
N ARG A 344 -7.43 23.13 3.15
CA ARG A 344 -8.02 22.16 4.10
C ARG A 344 -6.97 21.51 4.98
N ILE A 345 -5.81 21.15 4.44
CA ILE A 345 -4.69 20.64 5.27
C ILE A 345 -4.18 21.73 6.22
N LEU A 346 -4.07 22.99 5.77
CA LEU A 346 -3.68 24.09 6.64
C LEU A 346 -4.68 24.27 7.80
N ALA A 347 -5.98 24.24 7.50
CA ALA A 347 -7.04 24.28 8.52
C ALA A 347 -6.97 23.07 9.47
N ALA A 348 -6.66 21.89 8.95
CA ALA A 348 -6.49 20.67 9.76
C ALA A 348 -5.29 20.76 10.71
N ILE A 349 -4.17 21.34 10.27
CA ILE A 349 -3.00 21.60 11.13
C ILE A 349 -3.39 22.53 12.29
N VAL A 350 -4.09 23.63 11.99
CA VAL A 350 -4.57 24.58 13.02
C VAL A 350 -5.54 23.89 13.98
N ALA A 351 -6.53 23.15 13.48
CA ALA A 351 -7.49 22.43 14.30
C ALA A 351 -6.82 21.35 15.17
N GLY A 352 -5.83 20.63 14.64
CA GLY A 352 -5.03 19.67 15.41
C GLY A 352 -4.22 20.36 16.52
N GLY A 353 -3.68 21.56 16.26
CA GLY A 353 -3.01 22.39 17.25
C GLY A 353 -3.95 22.84 18.39
N ILE A 354 -5.16 23.30 18.04
CA ILE A 354 -6.20 23.68 19.01
C ILE A 354 -6.66 22.47 19.83
N GLY A 355 -6.95 21.35 19.16
CA GLY A 355 -7.33 20.09 19.81
C GLY A 355 -6.30 19.69 20.87
N LYS A 356 -5.01 19.78 20.54
CA LYS A 356 -3.91 19.54 21.48
C LYS A 356 -3.96 20.47 22.70
N LEU A 357 -4.17 21.78 22.50
CA LEU A 357 -4.29 22.74 23.61
C LEU A 357 -5.47 22.38 24.53
N LEU A 358 -6.54 21.83 23.97
CA LEU A 358 -7.73 21.38 24.68
C LEU A 358 -7.65 19.92 25.15
N ARG A 359 -6.51 19.23 24.98
CA ARG A 359 -6.32 17.80 25.29
C ARG A 359 -7.33 16.88 24.60
N LYS A 360 -7.74 17.23 23.37
CA LYS A 360 -8.60 16.44 22.49
C LYS A 360 -7.81 16.01 21.26
N ASP A 361 -7.63 14.71 21.09
CA ASP A 361 -6.93 14.14 19.95
C ASP A 361 -7.83 14.02 18.71
N GLY A 362 -7.22 13.88 17.54
CA GLY A 362 -7.92 13.52 16.29
C GLY A 362 -8.55 14.67 15.50
N TRP A 363 -8.54 15.92 16.00
CA TRP A 363 -9.14 17.07 15.30
C TRP A 363 -8.51 17.36 13.94
N PHE A 364 -7.24 17.00 13.76
CA PHE A 364 -6.60 17.03 12.45
C PHE A 364 -7.38 16.18 11.43
N TYR A 365 -7.65 14.91 11.74
CA TYR A 365 -8.35 13.99 10.83
C TYR A 365 -9.83 14.34 10.65
N VAL A 366 -10.47 14.91 11.68
CA VAL A 366 -11.85 15.43 11.56
C VAL A 366 -11.94 16.51 10.48
N VAL A 367 -10.98 17.45 10.45
CA VAL A 367 -10.98 18.53 9.46
C VAL A 367 -10.41 18.05 8.12
N ALA A 368 -9.31 17.30 8.11
CA ALA A 368 -8.69 16.77 6.90
C ALA A 368 -9.62 15.84 6.11
N GLY A 369 -10.47 15.08 6.82
CA GLY A 369 -11.49 14.22 6.24
C GLY A 369 -11.10 12.74 6.19
N PRO A 370 -12.09 11.86 5.93
CA PRO A 370 -11.92 10.41 6.03
C PRO A 370 -10.96 9.82 5.00
N GLN A 371 -10.80 10.44 3.82
CA GLN A 371 -9.85 9.98 2.80
C GLN A 371 -8.40 10.14 3.26
N VAL A 372 -8.08 11.18 4.05
CA VAL A 372 -6.73 11.37 4.61
C VAL A 372 -6.42 10.33 5.69
N ALA A 373 -7.43 9.86 6.41
CA ALA A 373 -7.27 8.81 7.42
C ALA A 373 -7.03 7.42 6.80
N GLN A 374 -7.37 7.23 5.52
CA GLN A 374 -7.15 5.99 4.76
C GLN A 374 -5.81 5.96 4.01
N ILE A 375 -4.99 7.02 4.13
CA ILE A 375 -3.69 7.04 3.48
C ILE A 375 -2.79 6.03 4.18
N ASP A 376 -2.33 5.05 3.42
CA ASP A 376 -1.34 4.08 3.86
C ASP A 376 0.05 4.52 3.38
N ASP A 377 1.02 4.41 4.28
CA ASP A 377 2.38 4.89 4.05
C ASP A 377 3.22 3.85 3.29
N ILE A 378 4.43 4.24 2.92
CA ILE A 378 5.41 3.31 2.37
C ILE A 378 5.65 2.11 3.30
N LEU A 379 6.04 0.98 2.70
CA LEU A 379 6.19 -0.33 3.34
C LEU A 379 4.88 -0.97 3.86
N GLY A 380 3.72 -0.35 3.63
CA GLY A 380 2.40 -0.93 3.97
C GLY A 380 1.87 -1.93 2.93
N SER A 381 2.49 -1.98 1.75
CA SER A 381 2.06 -2.79 0.60
C SER A 381 3.11 -3.84 0.21
N LEU A 382 2.71 -4.81 -0.61
CA LEU A 382 3.61 -5.83 -1.17
C LEU A 382 4.43 -5.28 -2.34
N PRO A 383 5.67 -5.76 -2.57
CA PRO A 383 6.40 -5.48 -3.80
C PRO A 383 5.57 -5.82 -5.06
N PRO A 384 5.61 -4.99 -6.11
CA PRO A 384 6.46 -3.81 -6.29
C PRO A 384 5.87 -2.49 -5.77
N TYR A 385 4.87 -2.54 -4.89
CA TYR A 385 4.12 -1.37 -4.42
C TYR A 385 4.56 -0.88 -3.02
N ASP A 386 5.54 -1.51 -2.39
CA ASP A 386 6.01 -1.23 -1.02
C ASP A 386 6.76 0.10 -0.85
N TYR A 387 6.89 0.92 -1.88
CA TYR A 387 7.43 2.30 -1.82
C TYR A 387 6.47 3.33 -2.44
N TYR A 388 5.18 2.98 -2.45
CA TYR A 388 4.11 3.85 -2.83
C TYR A 388 3.32 4.26 -1.60
N VAL A 389 2.80 5.49 -1.64
CA VAL A 389 1.74 5.91 -0.74
C VAL A 389 0.42 5.61 -1.41
N MET A 390 -0.42 4.83 -0.73
CA MET A 390 -1.73 4.44 -1.21
C MET A 390 -2.79 5.37 -0.64
N LEU A 391 -3.71 5.83 -1.48
CA LEU A 391 -4.93 6.46 -1.00
C LEU A 391 -5.99 5.40 -0.70
N GLY A 392 -7.06 5.75 0.01
CA GLY A 392 -8.25 4.91 0.07
C GLY A 392 -8.95 4.81 -1.28
N ALA A 393 -9.75 3.76 -1.46
CA ALA A 393 -10.64 3.63 -2.62
C ALA A 393 -11.52 4.89 -2.78
N LYS A 394 -11.77 5.30 -4.03
CA LYS A 394 -12.43 6.59 -4.35
C LYS A 394 -13.87 6.64 -3.83
N ASP A 395 -14.63 5.61 -4.13
CA ASP A 395 -16.01 5.44 -3.68
C ASP A 395 -16.24 3.98 -3.21
N PRO A 396 -15.79 3.66 -1.98
CA PRO A 396 -15.81 2.28 -1.49
C PRO A 396 -17.25 1.76 -1.30
N HIS A 397 -18.24 2.63 -1.10
CA HIS A 397 -19.64 2.24 -1.02
C HIS A 397 -20.19 1.83 -2.39
N LEU A 398 -19.97 2.66 -3.42
CA LEU A 398 -20.37 2.32 -4.78
C LEU A 398 -19.66 1.05 -5.27
N LEU A 399 -18.36 0.92 -4.99
CA LEU A 399 -17.60 -0.28 -5.34
C LEU A 399 -18.17 -1.54 -4.65
N SER A 400 -18.47 -1.45 -3.35
CA SER A 400 -19.09 -2.56 -2.61
C SER A 400 -20.45 -2.96 -3.21
N ASN A 401 -21.32 -1.99 -3.53
CA ASN A 401 -22.61 -2.27 -4.17
C ASN A 401 -22.45 -2.92 -5.56
N ARG A 402 -21.46 -2.50 -6.35
CA ARG A 402 -21.14 -3.13 -7.64
C ARG A 402 -20.69 -4.58 -7.47
N ILE A 403 -19.83 -4.86 -6.50
CA ILE A 403 -19.38 -6.22 -6.17
C ILE A 403 -20.57 -7.09 -5.75
N ALA A 404 -21.37 -6.64 -4.76
CA ALA A 404 -22.53 -7.39 -4.29
C ALA A 404 -23.54 -7.70 -5.41
N LYS A 405 -23.79 -6.73 -6.29
CA LYS A 405 -24.64 -6.92 -7.48
C LYS A 405 -24.07 -7.96 -8.44
N ALA A 406 -22.76 -7.93 -8.71
CA ALA A 406 -22.10 -8.89 -9.59
C ALA A 406 -22.10 -10.32 -9.02
N LEU A 407 -22.20 -10.47 -7.70
CA LEU A 407 -22.31 -11.76 -6.99
C LEU A 407 -23.75 -12.27 -6.86
N GLY A 408 -24.74 -11.56 -7.43
CA GLY A 408 -26.15 -12.00 -7.44
C GLY A 408 -27.00 -11.51 -6.27
N GLY A 409 -26.57 -10.49 -5.53
CA GLY A 409 -27.41 -9.74 -4.56
C GLY A 409 -27.68 -10.42 -3.21
N ARG A 410 -27.52 -11.75 -3.12
CA ARG A 410 -27.71 -12.53 -1.87
C ARG A 410 -26.47 -12.55 -0.96
N VAL A 411 -25.44 -11.81 -1.33
CA VAL A 411 -24.14 -11.75 -0.66
C VAL A 411 -23.78 -10.27 -0.53
N GLY A 412 -23.38 -9.86 0.67
CA GLY A 412 -22.88 -8.51 0.90
C GLY A 412 -21.44 -8.36 0.44
N ALA A 413 -21.00 -7.13 0.23
CA ALA A 413 -19.59 -6.82 -0.01
C ALA A 413 -19.17 -5.61 0.80
N ALA A 414 -17.89 -5.57 1.16
CA ALA A 414 -17.31 -4.43 1.86
C ALA A 414 -15.86 -4.22 1.46
N ILE A 415 -15.47 -2.97 1.35
CA ILE A 415 -14.08 -2.55 1.31
C ILE A 415 -13.64 -2.35 2.76
N VAL A 416 -12.60 -3.05 3.18
CA VAL A 416 -12.15 -3.12 4.56
C VAL A 416 -10.68 -2.74 4.65
N ASP A 417 -10.37 -1.88 5.61
CA ASP A 417 -9.03 -1.59 6.09
C ASP A 417 -8.87 -2.26 7.46
N ALA A 418 -7.95 -3.21 7.59
CA ALA A 418 -7.75 -4.00 8.81
C ALA A 418 -6.27 -4.10 9.16
N ASN A 419 -5.96 -4.12 10.46
CA ASN A 419 -4.59 -4.21 10.94
C ASN A 419 -4.47 -5.13 12.18
N ASP A 420 -3.24 -5.52 12.52
CA ASP A 420 -2.98 -6.47 13.62
C ASP A 420 -3.18 -5.87 15.03
N LEU A 421 -3.51 -4.57 15.12
CA LEU A 421 -3.76 -3.90 16.41
C LEU A 421 -5.13 -4.22 16.99
N GLY A 422 -5.97 -4.99 16.29
CA GLY A 422 -7.32 -5.30 16.73
C GLY A 422 -8.38 -4.36 16.16
N ILE A 423 -8.05 -3.63 15.07
CA ILE A 423 -8.91 -2.61 14.47
C ILE A 423 -9.13 -3.00 13.01
N ALA A 424 -10.41 -3.13 12.64
CA ALA A 424 -10.85 -3.17 11.27
C ALA A 424 -11.89 -2.06 11.06
N TRP A 425 -11.85 -1.44 9.89
CA TRP A 425 -12.75 -0.39 9.46
C TRP A 425 -13.33 -0.77 8.10
N ALA A 426 -14.66 -0.94 8.05
CA ALA A 426 -15.37 -1.09 6.78
C ALA A 426 -15.54 0.30 6.16
N VAL A 427 -14.52 0.74 5.41
CA VAL A 427 -14.46 2.06 4.77
C VAL A 427 -15.59 2.29 3.77
N GLY A 428 -16.16 1.21 3.23
CA GLY A 428 -17.44 1.21 2.52
C GLY A 428 -18.01 -0.21 2.44
N TYR A 429 -19.32 -0.31 2.31
CA TYR A 429 -20.05 -1.57 2.33
C TYR A 429 -21.32 -1.46 1.50
N SER A 430 -21.77 -2.57 0.95
CA SER A 430 -23.00 -2.65 0.16
C SER A 430 -24.23 -2.48 1.05
N ASP A 431 -25.35 -2.11 0.44
CA ASP A 431 -26.61 -1.95 1.14
C ASP A 431 -27.00 -3.24 1.88
N GLY A 432 -27.53 -3.09 3.10
CA GLY A 432 -27.97 -4.21 3.94
C GLY A 432 -26.88 -4.89 4.78
N VAL A 433 -25.61 -4.54 4.62
CA VAL A 433 -24.51 -5.11 5.44
C VAL A 433 -24.48 -4.48 6.85
N ASP A 434 -24.43 -5.33 7.88
CA ASP A 434 -24.11 -4.90 9.25
C ASP A 434 -22.59 -4.72 9.40
N HIS A 435 -22.11 -3.54 9.04
CA HIS A 435 -20.68 -3.20 9.07
C HIS A 435 -20.06 -3.34 10.47
N LYS A 436 -20.80 -3.11 11.56
CA LYS A 436 -20.24 -3.21 12.92
C LYS A 436 -19.91 -4.64 13.28
N SER A 437 -20.79 -5.57 12.91
CA SER A 437 -20.55 -7.00 13.06
C SER A 437 -19.42 -7.48 12.15
N LEU A 438 -19.31 -6.93 10.94
CA LEU A 438 -18.21 -7.23 10.03
C LEU A 438 -16.85 -6.73 10.55
N GLU A 439 -16.78 -5.49 11.01
CA GLU A 439 -15.56 -4.91 11.63
C GLU A 439 -15.13 -5.73 12.84
N LEU A 440 -16.09 -6.17 13.66
CA LEU A 440 -15.84 -7.09 14.75
C LEU A 440 -15.25 -8.43 14.26
N ALA A 441 -15.83 -9.04 13.21
CA ALA A 441 -15.34 -10.29 12.66
C ALA A 441 -13.92 -10.18 12.07
N MET A 442 -13.60 -9.03 11.48
CA MET A 442 -12.32 -8.75 10.82
C MET A 442 -11.24 -8.19 11.76
N ALA A 443 -11.55 -7.95 13.05
CA ALA A 443 -10.65 -7.27 13.98
C ALA A 443 -9.32 -8.02 14.26
N ASP A 444 -9.24 -9.33 14.03
CA ASP A 444 -8.00 -10.11 14.11
C ASP A 444 -7.25 -10.20 12.77
N ASN A 445 -7.69 -9.46 11.76
CA ASN A 445 -7.08 -9.34 10.44
C ASN A 445 -6.81 -10.71 9.75
N PRO A 446 -7.86 -11.46 9.38
CA PRO A 446 -7.72 -12.75 8.72
C PRO A 446 -7.04 -12.67 7.34
N ALA A 447 -6.96 -11.48 6.75
CA ALA A 447 -6.28 -11.24 5.47
C ALA A 447 -4.75 -11.25 5.61
N GLY A 448 -4.21 -11.03 6.81
CA GLY A 448 -2.78 -10.79 7.02
C GLY A 448 -2.31 -9.42 6.51
N ASN A 449 -1.06 -9.06 6.83
CA ASN A 449 -0.44 -7.78 6.45
C ASN A 449 0.87 -7.95 5.66
N GLN A 450 1.22 -9.17 5.27
CA GLN A 450 2.52 -9.52 4.72
C GLN A 450 2.32 -10.33 3.43
N ASP A 451 3.23 -11.26 3.13
CA ASP A 451 3.32 -11.97 1.86
C ASP A 451 2.22 -13.04 1.63
N GLN A 452 1.12 -13.03 2.40
CA GLN A 452 0.04 -14.03 2.29
C GLN A 452 -0.74 -13.95 0.96
N GLN A 453 -0.82 -12.76 0.37
CA GLN A 453 -1.59 -12.49 -0.86
C GLN A 453 -3.07 -12.91 -0.75
N THR A 454 -3.72 -12.57 0.37
CA THR A 454 -5.13 -12.89 0.66
C THR A 454 -6.01 -11.64 0.81
N PRO A 455 -6.09 -10.77 -0.21
CA PRO A 455 -6.83 -9.51 -0.10
C PRO A 455 -8.35 -9.66 -0.06
N ILE A 456 -8.87 -10.87 -0.30
CA ILE A 456 -10.29 -11.21 -0.24
C ILE A 456 -10.51 -12.16 0.93
N VAL A 457 -11.47 -11.86 1.79
CA VAL A 457 -11.91 -12.72 2.89
C VAL A 457 -13.42 -12.92 2.82
N LEU A 458 -13.85 -14.18 2.79
CA LEU A 458 -15.26 -14.51 2.97
C LEU A 458 -15.57 -14.56 4.47
N VAL A 459 -16.55 -13.78 4.90
CA VAL A 459 -17.02 -13.75 6.29
C VAL A 459 -18.43 -14.32 6.35
N ARG A 460 -18.62 -15.34 7.19
CA ARG A 460 -19.89 -16.05 7.35
C ARG A 460 -20.30 -16.10 8.81
N SER A 461 -21.54 -15.71 9.10
CA SER A 461 -22.14 -15.96 10.42
C SER A 461 -22.38 -17.46 10.62
N LEU A 462 -21.94 -18.00 11.76
CA LEU A 462 -22.24 -19.37 12.17
C LEU A 462 -23.61 -19.45 12.86
N GLU A 463 -24.13 -20.67 12.98
CA GLU A 463 -25.41 -20.94 13.62
C GLU A 463 -25.48 -20.34 15.04
N GLY A 464 -26.60 -19.68 15.35
CA GLY A 464 -26.80 -18.98 16.63
C GLY A 464 -26.28 -17.53 16.67
N ARG A 465 -25.67 -17.02 15.59
CA ARG A 465 -25.30 -15.60 15.45
C ARG A 465 -26.18 -14.88 14.43
N ALA A 466 -26.42 -13.59 14.65
CA ALA A 466 -27.16 -12.77 13.69
C ALA A 466 -26.44 -12.73 12.33
N GLY A 467 -27.22 -12.73 11.24
CA GLY A 467 -26.69 -12.61 9.88
C GLY A 467 -25.97 -11.28 9.66
N LEU A 468 -24.94 -11.29 8.81
CA LEU A 468 -24.19 -10.09 8.43
C LEU A 468 -24.88 -9.23 7.36
N VAL A 469 -25.87 -9.81 6.67
CA VAL A 469 -26.69 -9.14 5.66
C VAL A 469 -28.13 -9.18 6.13
N ALA A 470 -28.82 -8.05 6.05
CA ALA A 470 -30.24 -7.98 6.33
C ALA A 470 -31.01 -8.97 5.43
N ALA A 471 -31.96 -9.71 6.00
CA ALA A 471 -32.86 -10.53 5.21
C ALA A 471 -33.64 -9.62 4.25
N GLU A 472 -33.68 -9.99 2.96
CA GLU A 472 -34.55 -9.32 1.99
C GLU A 472 -35.98 -9.29 2.55
N ARG A 473 -36.58 -8.10 2.59
CA ARG A 473 -37.98 -7.90 2.99
C ARG A 473 -38.93 -8.28 1.86
#